data_AF-A0A957K9N5-F1
#
_entry.id   AF-A0A957K9N5-F1
#
_cell.length_a   1.000
_cell.length_b   1.000
_cell.length_c   1.000
_cell.angle_alpha   90.00
_cell.angle_beta   90.00
_cell.angle_gamma   90.00
#
_symmetry.space_group_name_H-M   'P 1'
#
loop_
_entity.id
_entity.type
_entity.pdbx_description
1 polymer ?
#
loop_
_entity_poly.entity_id
_entity_poly.type
_entity_poly.pdbx_seq_one_letter_code
_entity_poly.pdbx_strand_id
1 'polypeptide(L)'
;MSSPAETLPAVQASRQWTQAHGAAILAEYGRMLAIPNHASDLPNITRNAELLAELFAQRGLTTRLLTQTDAPPIVFGERRVASAERTLCFYAHYDGQPVEPALWAQDPFQATLYDGPLESGGRPIAMPPAGQPLDDNWRLYARSS
;
A
#
# COMPACT_ATOMS: atom_id res chain seq x y z
N MET A 1 -25.85 -5.53 -15.62
CA MET A 1 -26.05 -6.80 -14.87
C MET A 1 -24.72 -7.12 -14.22
N SER A 2 -24.70 -7.36 -12.92
CA SER A 2 -23.46 -7.73 -12.21
C SER A 2 -22.95 -9.10 -12.66
N SER A 3 -21.62 -9.24 -12.78
CA SER A 3 -21.00 -10.50 -13.20
C SER A 3 -21.12 -11.56 -12.09
N PRO A 4 -21.17 -12.87 -12.41
CA PRO A 4 -21.21 -13.95 -11.40
C PRO A 4 -20.08 -13.90 -10.36
N ALA A 5 -18.94 -13.28 -10.71
CA ALA A 5 -17.84 -13.08 -9.77
C ALA A 5 -18.14 -12.00 -8.71
N GLU A 6 -18.98 -11.01 -9.04
CA GLU A 6 -19.32 -9.90 -8.13
C GLU A 6 -20.24 -10.33 -6.98
N THR A 7 -20.93 -11.46 -7.14
CA THR A 7 -21.81 -12.03 -6.13
C THR A 7 -21.07 -12.96 -5.16
N LEU A 8 -19.77 -13.22 -5.38
CA LEU A 8 -18.99 -14.05 -4.45
C LEU A 8 -18.87 -13.36 -3.08
N PRO A 9 -19.13 -14.06 -1.96
CA PRO A 9 -19.07 -13.45 -0.62
C PRO A 9 -17.74 -12.76 -0.31
N ALA A 10 -16.61 -13.32 -0.76
CA ALA A 10 -15.29 -12.73 -0.56
C ALA A 10 -15.12 -11.38 -1.31
N VAL A 11 -15.67 -11.28 -2.53
CA VAL A 11 -15.63 -10.05 -3.32
C VAL A 11 -16.50 -8.97 -2.67
N GLN A 12 -17.69 -9.34 -2.21
CA GLN A 12 -18.59 -8.43 -1.48
C GLN A 12 -17.98 -7.94 -0.17
N ALA A 13 -17.39 -8.84 0.61
CA ALA A 13 -16.71 -8.49 1.86
C ALA A 13 -15.54 -7.53 1.63
N SER A 14 -14.72 -7.76 0.60
CA SER A 14 -13.62 -6.86 0.24
C SER A 14 -14.14 -5.48 -0.17
N ARG A 15 -15.18 -5.39 -1.00
CA ARG A 15 -15.78 -4.12 -1.42
C ARG A 15 -16.35 -3.33 -0.24
N GLN A 16 -17.12 -4.00 0.63
CA GLN A 16 -17.69 -3.39 1.83
C GLN A 16 -16.59 -2.86 2.77
N TRP A 17 -15.52 -3.64 2.96
CA TRP A 17 -14.38 -3.22 3.75
C TRP A 17 -13.71 -1.97 3.16
N THR A 18 -13.40 -1.97 1.87
CA THR A 18 -12.79 -0.83 1.18
C THR A 18 -13.69 0.40 1.24
N GLN A 19 -15.00 0.26 1.09
CA GLN A 19 -15.93 1.39 1.17
C GLN A 19 -15.98 2.01 2.58
N ALA A 20 -15.93 1.18 3.62
CA ALA A 20 -15.95 1.65 5.01
C ALA A 20 -14.60 2.21 5.49
N HIS A 21 -13.48 1.72 4.96
CA HIS A 21 -12.14 1.99 5.48
C HIS A 21 -11.20 2.68 4.48
N GLY A 22 -11.68 3.04 3.29
CA GLY A 22 -10.85 3.53 2.18
C GLY A 22 -9.97 4.72 2.55
N ALA A 23 -10.51 5.72 3.25
CA ALA A 23 -9.74 6.87 3.71
C ALA A 23 -8.57 6.48 4.64
N ALA A 24 -8.78 5.52 5.54
CA ALA A 24 -7.72 5.01 6.41
C ALA A 24 -6.67 4.21 5.62
N ILE A 25 -7.11 3.42 4.64
CA ILE A 25 -6.20 2.68 3.74
C ILE A 25 -5.32 3.65 2.94
N LEU A 26 -5.88 4.72 2.39
CA LEU A 26 -5.11 5.75 1.68
C LEU A 26 -4.11 6.46 2.60
N ALA A 27 -4.50 6.77 3.84
CA ALA A 27 -3.60 7.40 4.81
C ALA A 27 -2.44 6.47 5.20
N GLU A 28 -2.71 5.18 5.44
CA GLU A 28 -1.68 4.16 5.70
C GLU A 28 -0.74 3.99 4.50
N TYR A 29 -1.28 3.92 3.29
CA TYR A 29 -0.46 3.83 2.09
C TYR A 29 0.39 5.09 1.91
N GLY A 30 -0.18 6.28 2.10
CA GLY A 30 0.55 7.55 2.08
C GLY A 30 1.73 7.58 3.07
N ARG A 31 1.57 7.02 4.28
CA ARG A 31 2.67 6.87 5.23
C ARG A 31 3.79 5.96 4.72
N MET A 32 3.45 4.87 4.02
CA MET A 32 4.44 3.98 3.41
C MET A 32 5.18 4.69 2.26
N LEU A 33 4.44 5.40 1.40
CA LEU A 33 4.98 6.16 0.27
C LEU A 33 5.90 7.32 0.71
N ALA A 34 5.73 7.81 1.95
CA ALA A 34 6.56 8.86 2.53
C ALA A 34 7.99 8.42 2.88
N ILE A 35 8.28 7.13 2.83
CA ILE A 35 9.61 6.58 3.11
C ILE A 35 10.27 6.22 1.77
N PRO A 36 11.40 6.86 1.42
CA PRO A 36 12.15 6.50 0.23
C PRO A 36 12.54 5.03 0.20
N ASN A 37 12.08 4.27 -0.79
CA ASN A 37 12.22 2.82 -0.79
C ASN A 37 13.25 2.30 -1.82
N HIS A 38 14.36 3.01 -2.02
CA HIS A 38 15.42 2.52 -2.90
C HIS A 38 16.22 1.41 -2.21
N ALA A 39 16.38 0.25 -2.87
CA ALA A 39 16.98 -0.93 -2.26
C ALA A 39 18.43 -0.72 -1.72
N SER A 40 19.20 0.20 -2.31
CA SER A 40 20.55 0.52 -1.83
C SER A 40 20.58 1.48 -0.64
N ASP A 41 19.45 2.11 -0.31
CA ASP A 41 19.29 2.98 0.86
C ASP A 41 18.89 2.13 2.07
N LEU A 42 19.87 1.43 2.65
CA LEU A 42 19.65 0.49 3.76
C LEU A 42 18.90 1.10 4.95
N PRO A 43 19.17 2.34 5.39
CA PRO A 43 18.39 2.99 6.44
C PRO A 43 16.90 3.11 6.10
N ASN A 44 16.55 3.64 4.93
CA ASN A 44 15.13 3.85 4.61
C ASN A 44 14.42 2.55 4.22
N ILE A 45 15.06 1.64 3.47
CA ILE A 45 14.44 0.35 3.14
C ILE A 45 14.19 -0.50 4.39
N THR A 46 15.03 -0.36 5.43
CA THR A 46 14.78 -0.98 6.74
C THR A 46 13.55 -0.36 7.42
N ARG A 47 13.39 0.97 7.38
CA ARG A 47 12.18 1.65 7.90
C ARG A 47 10.91 1.23 7.14
N ASN A 48 10.97 1.03 5.83
CA ASN A 48 9.87 0.46 5.06
C ASN A 48 9.51 -0.94 5.58
N ALA A 49 10.51 -1.81 5.79
CA ALA A 49 10.31 -3.18 6.26
C ALA A 49 9.69 -3.21 7.67
N GLU A 50 10.16 -2.37 8.59
CA GLU A 50 9.63 -2.23 9.94
C GLU A 50 8.16 -1.77 9.94
N LEU A 51 7.84 -0.76 9.11
CA LEU A 51 6.45 -0.29 8.96
C LEU A 51 5.54 -1.39 8.41
N LEU A 52 5.99 -2.12 7.38
CA LEU A 52 5.21 -3.25 6.84
C LEU A 52 5.01 -4.35 7.89
N ALA A 53 6.02 -4.63 8.71
CA ALA A 53 5.90 -5.60 9.79
C ALA A 53 4.87 -5.16 10.85
N GLU A 54 4.85 -3.88 11.20
CA GLU A 54 3.84 -3.28 12.09
C GLU A 54 2.43 -3.43 11.49
N LEU A 55 2.26 -3.07 10.21
CA LEU A 55 0.96 -3.13 9.51
C LEU A 55 0.44 -4.57 9.39
N PHE A 56 1.32 -5.55 9.20
CA PHE A 56 0.96 -6.97 9.21
C PHE A 56 0.54 -7.44 10.60
N ALA A 57 1.28 -7.07 11.65
CA ALA A 57 0.94 -7.41 13.03
C ALA A 57 -0.41 -6.82 13.44
N GLN A 58 -0.72 -5.58 13.06
CA GLN A 58 -2.03 -4.94 13.28
C GLN A 58 -3.20 -5.72 12.64
N ARG A 59 -2.94 -6.48 11.58
CA ARG A 59 -3.92 -7.34 10.88
C ARG A 59 -3.95 -8.77 11.42
N GLY A 60 -3.22 -9.04 12.51
CA GLY A 60 -3.19 -10.33 13.19
C GLY A 60 -2.30 -11.38 12.52
N LEU A 61 -1.31 -10.96 11.73
CA LEU A 61 -0.29 -11.86 11.19
C LEU A 61 0.88 -11.98 12.17
N THR A 62 1.37 -13.20 12.39
CA THR A 62 2.68 -13.43 12.98
C THR A 62 3.73 -12.98 11.98
N THR A 63 4.55 -12.00 12.36
CA THR A 63 5.45 -11.34 11.41
C THR A 63 6.90 -11.39 11.90
N ARG A 64 7.83 -11.57 10.96
CA ARG A 64 9.28 -11.55 11.20
C ARG A 64 9.98 -10.78 10.09
N LEU A 65 11.01 -10.03 10.46
CA LEU A 65 12.00 -9.50 9.52
C LEU A 65 13.09 -10.55 9.35
N LEU A 66 13.37 -10.92 8.11
CA LEU A 66 14.51 -11.76 7.75
C LEU A 66 15.62 -10.84 7.26
N THR A 67 16.70 -10.77 8.03
CA THR A 67 17.80 -9.82 7.80
C THR A 67 19.08 -10.55 7.44
N GLN A 68 19.87 -9.92 6.56
CA GLN A 68 21.23 -10.32 6.24
C GLN A 68 22.10 -9.06 6.16
N THR A 69 23.39 -9.18 6.47
CA THR A 69 24.36 -8.09 6.33
C THR A 69 24.34 -7.52 4.91
N ASP A 70 24.32 -6.20 4.80
CA ASP A 70 24.34 -5.42 3.55
C ASP A 70 23.21 -5.78 2.55
N ALA A 71 22.06 -6.22 3.05
CA ALA A 71 20.90 -6.55 2.21
C ALA A 71 19.60 -5.98 2.77
N PRO A 72 18.63 -5.58 1.90
CA PRO A 72 17.29 -5.21 2.33
C PRO A 72 16.60 -6.35 3.11
N PRO A 73 15.89 -6.05 4.21
CA PRO A 73 15.15 -7.08 4.93
C PRO A 73 14.05 -7.72 4.08
N ILE A 74 13.71 -8.98 4.32
CA ILE A 74 12.48 -9.57 3.80
C ILE A 74 11.43 -9.55 4.91
N VAL A 75 10.26 -8.98 4.61
CA VAL A 75 9.10 -9.04 5.53
C VAL A 75 8.35 -10.34 5.29
N PHE A 76 8.31 -11.20 6.30
CA PHE A 76 7.53 -12.42 6.26
C PHE A 76 6.38 -12.34 7.26
N GLY A 77 5.14 -12.39 6.77
CA GLY A 77 3.94 -12.52 7.58
C GLY A 77 3.25 -13.85 7.33
N GLU A 78 2.79 -14.52 8.39
CA GLU A 78 1.92 -15.70 8.27
C GLU A 78 0.68 -15.58 9.17
N ARG A 79 -0.42 -16.15 8.72
CA ARG A 79 -1.59 -16.41 9.55
C ARG A 79 -1.99 -17.86 9.38
N ARG A 80 -1.83 -18.64 10.45
CA ARG A 80 -2.25 -20.05 10.48
C ARG A 80 -3.71 -20.13 10.90
N VAL A 81 -4.48 -20.88 10.12
CA VAL A 81 -5.90 -21.15 10.41
C VAL A 81 -6.04 -22.66 10.59
N ALA A 82 -6.55 -23.07 11.75
CA ALA A 82 -6.77 -24.48 12.04
C ALA A 82 -7.71 -25.10 10.98
N SER A 83 -7.39 -26.31 10.53
CA SER A 83 -8.16 -27.04 9.52
C SER A 83 -8.25 -26.37 8.14
N ALA A 84 -7.35 -25.44 7.81
CA ALA A 84 -7.25 -24.92 6.45
C ALA A 84 -6.83 -26.03 5.47
N GLU A 85 -7.62 -26.25 4.43
CA GLU A 85 -7.32 -27.25 3.37
C GLU A 85 -6.30 -26.75 2.35
N ARG A 86 -6.07 -25.43 2.29
CA ARG A 86 -5.21 -24.77 1.31
C ARG A 86 -4.46 -23.62 1.94
N THR A 87 -3.28 -23.33 1.40
CA THR A 87 -2.44 -22.18 1.77
C THR A 87 -2.27 -21.28 0.56
N LEU A 88 -2.49 -19.99 0.74
CA LEU A 88 -2.18 -18.96 -0.26
C LEU A 88 -0.87 -18.28 0.11
N CYS A 89 0.02 -18.12 -0.86
CA CYS A 89 1.25 -17.36 -0.71
C CYS A 89 1.18 -16.12 -1.59
N PHE A 90 1.40 -14.95 -1.00
CA PHE A 90 1.53 -13.70 -1.71
C PHE A 90 2.99 -13.28 -1.69
N TYR A 91 3.52 -12.93 -2.86
CA TYR A 91 4.84 -12.34 -3.02
C TYR A 91 4.68 -10.94 -3.62
N ALA A 92 5.33 -9.97 -3.01
CA ALA A 92 5.42 -8.61 -3.48
C ALA A 92 6.81 -8.06 -3.14
N HIS A 93 7.29 -7.13 -3.95
CA HIS A 93 8.42 -6.28 -3.59
C HIS A 93 7.90 -4.95 -3.06
N TYR A 94 8.70 -4.27 -2.25
CA TYR A 94 8.35 -2.99 -1.64
C TYR A 94 9.42 -1.92 -1.88
N ASP A 95 10.44 -2.24 -2.67
CA ASP A 95 11.47 -1.32 -3.15
C ASP A 95 11.08 -0.73 -4.51
N GLY A 96 11.54 0.50 -4.76
CA GLY A 96 11.37 1.22 -6.00
C GLY A 96 12.70 1.49 -6.71
N GLN A 97 12.64 1.59 -8.04
CA GLN A 97 13.68 2.23 -8.86
C GLN A 97 14.01 3.67 -8.40
N PRO A 98 15.23 4.16 -8.66
CA PRO A 98 15.63 5.54 -8.44
C PRO A 98 14.66 6.59 -9.00
N VAL A 99 14.76 7.82 -8.48
CA VAL A 99 14.00 8.97 -8.98
C VAL A 99 14.92 10.07 -9.48
N GLU A 100 14.45 10.78 -10.49
CA GLU A 100 14.99 12.06 -10.92
C GLU A 100 14.02 13.17 -10.50
N PRO A 101 14.24 13.86 -9.36
CA PRO A 101 13.26 14.80 -8.80
C PRO A 101 12.82 15.90 -9.77
N ALA A 102 13.69 16.31 -10.70
CA ALA A 102 13.39 17.33 -11.71
C ALA A 102 12.31 16.90 -12.72
N LEU A 103 12.02 15.60 -12.84
CA LEU A 103 10.98 15.07 -13.73
C LEU A 103 9.63 14.90 -13.03
N TRP A 104 9.54 15.25 -11.74
CA TRP A 104 8.30 15.15 -10.96
C TRP A 104 7.65 16.52 -10.78
N ALA A 105 6.32 16.56 -10.88
CA ALA A 105 5.54 17.78 -10.65
C ALA A 105 5.44 18.16 -9.16
N GLN A 106 5.73 17.21 -8.26
CA GLN A 106 5.74 17.35 -6.81
C GLN A 106 6.88 16.50 -6.22
N ASP A 107 7.12 16.60 -4.91
CA ASP A 107 8.07 15.69 -4.26
C ASP A 107 7.66 14.22 -4.50
N PRO A 108 8.53 13.37 -5.06
CA PRO A 108 8.21 11.98 -5.37
C PRO A 108 7.79 11.20 -4.13
N PHE A 109 8.32 11.50 -2.95
CA PHE A 109 7.97 10.80 -1.72
C PHE A 109 6.88 11.54 -0.92
N GLN A 110 6.24 12.57 -1.48
CA GLN A 110 5.03 13.16 -0.89
C GLN A 110 3.78 12.68 -1.64
N ALA A 111 3.11 11.68 -1.06
CA ALA A 111 1.86 11.16 -1.59
C ALA A 111 0.80 12.26 -1.73
N THR A 112 0.45 12.60 -2.97
CA THR A 112 -0.48 13.68 -3.29
C THR A 112 -1.71 13.11 -3.99
N LEU A 113 -2.88 13.33 -3.40
CA LEU A 113 -4.16 12.89 -3.96
C LEU A 113 -4.67 13.95 -4.94
N TYR A 114 -5.20 13.49 -6.07
CA TYR A 114 -5.80 14.32 -7.11
C TYR A 114 -7.25 13.90 -7.34
N ASP A 115 -8.10 14.87 -7.70
CA ASP A 115 -9.51 14.65 -8.05
C ASP A 115 -9.73 13.90 -9.38
N GLY A 116 -8.66 13.76 -10.17
CA GLY A 116 -8.65 13.09 -11.46
C GLY A 116 -7.23 12.84 -11.98
N PRO A 117 -7.09 12.24 -13.17
CA PRO A 117 -5.79 12.04 -13.79
C PRO A 117 -5.12 13.36 -14.19
N LEU A 118 -3.80 13.46 -13.97
CA LEU A 118 -3.01 14.66 -14.28
C LEU A 118 -3.08 15.03 -15.77
N GLU A 119 -3.06 14.03 -16.66
CA GLU A 119 -3.19 14.20 -18.12
C GLU A 119 -4.55 14.76 -18.54
N SER A 120 -5.57 14.65 -17.68
CA SER A 120 -6.91 15.21 -17.89
C SER A 120 -7.13 16.53 -17.12
N GLY A 121 -6.06 17.12 -16.57
CA GLY A 121 -6.13 18.37 -15.82
C GLY A 121 -6.60 18.22 -14.37
N GLY A 122 -6.49 17.02 -13.80
CA GLY A 122 -6.76 16.76 -12.39
C GLY A 122 -5.95 17.68 -11.47
N ARG A 123 -6.53 18.03 -10.32
CA ARG A 123 -5.98 18.98 -9.36
C ARG A 123 -5.74 18.32 -8.00
N PRO A 124 -4.72 18.77 -7.25
CA PRO A 124 -4.46 18.24 -5.93
C PRO A 124 -5.61 18.54 -4.98
N ILE A 125 -6.00 17.54 -4.20
CA ILE A 125 -7.01 17.62 -3.15
C ILE A 125 -6.44 17.11 -1.84
N ALA A 126 -7.06 17.48 -0.71
CA ALA A 126 -6.69 16.94 0.58
C ALA A 126 -7.05 15.45 0.66
N MET A 127 -6.29 14.70 1.47
CA MET A 127 -6.67 13.34 1.83
C MET A 127 -8.07 13.33 2.47
N PRO A 128 -8.92 12.35 2.14
CA PRO A 128 -10.27 12.29 2.70
C PRO A 128 -10.24 12.06 4.21
N PRO A 129 -11.13 12.69 5.00
CA PRO A 129 -11.35 12.31 6.39
C PRO A 129 -11.79 10.83 6.52
N ALA A 130 -11.51 10.25 7.69
CA ALA A 130 -11.92 8.89 8.01
C ALA A 130 -13.43 8.69 7.82
N GLY A 131 -13.81 7.59 7.17
CA GLY A 131 -15.21 7.23 6.89
C GLY A 131 -15.81 7.90 5.65
N GLN A 132 -15.10 8.81 4.97
CA GLN A 132 -15.54 9.30 3.66
C GLN A 132 -15.36 8.19 2.60
N PRO A 133 -16.40 7.90 1.79
CA PRO A 133 -16.26 7.02 0.63
C PRO A 133 -15.22 7.55 -0.35
N LEU A 134 -14.45 6.63 -0.94
CA LEU A 134 -13.52 6.97 -2.01
C LEU A 134 -14.27 7.26 -3.32
N ASP A 135 -13.74 8.18 -4.11
CA ASP A 135 -14.17 8.40 -5.50
C ASP A 135 -13.25 7.62 -6.45
N ASP A 136 -13.83 6.87 -7.37
CA ASP A 136 -13.10 6.04 -8.34
C ASP A 136 -12.27 6.88 -9.34
N ASN A 137 -12.55 8.18 -9.45
CA ASN A 137 -11.78 9.10 -10.28
C ASN A 137 -10.51 9.60 -9.60
N TRP A 138 -10.40 9.48 -8.27
CA TRP A 138 -9.22 9.96 -7.57
C TRP A 138 -7.95 9.22 -7.99
N ARG A 139 -6.83 9.94 -7.97
CA ARG A 139 -5.50 9.39 -8.29
C ARG A 139 -4.51 9.80 -7.21
N LEU A 140 -3.84 8.82 -6.61
CA LEU A 140 -2.75 9.06 -5.68
C LEU A 140 -1.42 8.99 -6.44
N TYR A 141 -0.66 10.09 -6.44
CA TYR A 141 0.65 10.14 -7.07
C TYR A 141 1.74 10.23 -6.01
N ALA A 142 2.63 9.24 -6.03
CA ALA A 142 3.87 9.20 -5.28
C ALA A 142 4.79 8.13 -5.91
N ARG A 143 6.05 8.14 -5.51
CA ARG A 143 7.04 7.14 -5.88
C ARG A 143 7.00 5.97 -4.90
N SER A 144 6.81 4.77 -5.41
CA SER A 144 7.10 3.51 -4.72
C SER A 144 7.13 2.32 -5.69
N SER A 145 7.15 1.10 -5.17
CA SER A 145 6.92 -0.15 -5.91
C SER A 145 5.51 -0.23 -6.49
#